data_AF-A0A952Q0X6-F1
#
_entry.id   AF-A0A952Q0X6-F1
#
_cell.length_a   1.000
_cell.length_b   1.000
_cell.length_c   1.000
_cell.angle_alpha   90.00
_cell.angle_beta   90.00
_cell.angle_gamma   90.00
#
_symmetry.space_group_name_H-M   'P 1'
#
loop_
_entity.id
_entity.type
_entity.pdbx_description
1 polymer ?
#
loop_
_entity_poly.entity_id
_entity_poly.type
_entity_poly.pdbx_seq_one_letter_code
_entity_poly.pdbx_strand_id
1 'polypeptide(L)'
;MSDQHTIQPDDNSPEGRQRVVLLLHEMLQMHVDDVDCVTCGDKMDCLAELVAAGSNPKHALPAIYNHLKCCRSCTEEFEALVAVLLAEQAGKLDELK
;
A
#
# COMPACT_ATOMS: atom_id res chain seq x y z
N MET A 1 -1.31 -17.28 -40.57
CA MET A 1 -0.63 -18.55 -40.27
C MET A 1 0.13 -18.30 -38.99
N SER A 2 -0.20 -19.05 -37.94
CA SER A 2 0.04 -18.67 -36.54
C SER A 2 1.51 -18.82 -36.14
N ASP A 3 2.08 -17.78 -35.54
CA ASP A 3 3.38 -17.82 -34.87
C ASP A 3 3.32 -18.74 -33.64
N GLN A 4 3.86 -19.95 -33.78
CA GLN A 4 4.02 -20.89 -32.68
C GLN A 4 5.19 -20.39 -31.81
N HIS A 5 4.90 -19.63 -30.75
CA HIS A 5 5.88 -19.33 -29.71
C HIS A 5 6.12 -20.60 -28.89
N THR A 6 7.15 -21.36 -29.25
CA THR A 6 7.58 -22.55 -28.52
C THR A 6 8.10 -22.12 -27.15
N ILE A 7 7.30 -22.31 -26.10
CA ILE A 7 7.77 -22.22 -24.71
C ILE A 7 8.79 -23.36 -24.52
N GLN A 8 10.06 -23.00 -24.30
CA GLN A 8 11.13 -23.95 -24.02
C GLN A 8 10.85 -24.70 -22.69
N PRO A 9 11.31 -25.96 -22.55
CA PRO A 9 11.04 -26.77 -21.36
C PRO A 9 11.60 -26.10 -20.10
N ASP A 10 10.84 -26.16 -19.00
CA ASP A 10 11.22 -25.71 -17.67
C ASP A 10 12.66 -26.14 -17.34
N ASP A 11 13.59 -25.19 -17.37
CA ASP A 11 14.97 -25.39 -16.93
C ASP A 11 14.97 -25.57 -15.42
N ASN A 12 14.76 -26.82 -15.00
CA ASN A 12 14.79 -27.26 -13.62
C ASN A 12 16.22 -27.56 -13.13
N SER A 13 17.24 -27.00 -13.80
CA SER A 13 18.63 -27.06 -13.37
C SER A 13 18.80 -26.44 -11.97
N PRO A 14 19.73 -26.95 -11.13
CA PRO A 14 20.15 -26.26 -9.91
C PRO A 14 20.45 -24.77 -10.12
N GLU A 15 21.09 -24.36 -11.23
CA GLU A 15 21.35 -22.93 -11.49
C GLU A 15 20.08 -22.14 -11.83
N GLY A 16 19.13 -22.77 -12.52
CA GLY A 16 17.81 -22.21 -12.81
C GLY A 16 17.00 -21.96 -11.54
N ARG A 17 16.98 -22.95 -10.63
CA ARG A 17 16.35 -22.81 -9.31
C ARG A 17 17.02 -21.73 -8.46
N GLN A 18 18.35 -21.69 -8.46
CA GLN A 18 19.12 -20.68 -7.72
C GLN A 18 18.74 -19.26 -8.17
N ARG A 19 18.60 -19.03 -9.48
CA ARG A 19 18.18 -17.73 -10.03
C ARG A 19 16.76 -17.34 -9.60
N VAL A 20 15.81 -18.28 -9.63
CA VAL A 20 14.43 -18.01 -9.19
C VAL A 20 14.39 -17.69 -7.70
N VAL A 21 15.12 -18.44 -6.87
CA VAL A 21 15.21 -18.18 -5.42
C VAL A 21 15.82 -16.82 -5.13
N LEU A 22 16.86 -16.42 -5.86
CA LEU A 22 17.47 -15.09 -5.73
C LEU A 22 16.47 -13.98 -6.10
N LEU A 23 15.75 -14.11 -7.22
CA LEU A 23 14.74 -13.13 -7.60
C LEU A 23 13.60 -13.01 -6.57
N LEU A 24 13.10 -14.15 -6.06
CA LEU A 24 12.09 -14.15 -5.01
C LEU A 24 12.61 -13.53 -3.72
N HIS A 25 13.84 -13.83 -3.33
CA HIS A 25 14.48 -13.25 -2.16
C HIS A 25 14.62 -11.74 -2.29
N GLU A 26 15.12 -11.24 -3.43
CA GLU A 26 15.20 -9.80 -3.68
C GLU A 26 13.81 -9.14 -3.66
N MET A 27 12.80 -9.76 -4.29
CA MET A 27 11.42 -9.25 -4.27
C MET A 27 10.83 -9.17 -2.85
N LEU A 28 11.10 -10.18 -2.02
CA LEU A 28 10.67 -10.21 -0.62
C LEU A 28 11.48 -9.23 0.24
N GLN A 29 12.76 -9.01 -0.08
CA GLN A 29 13.63 -8.07 0.62
C GLN A 29 13.33 -6.60 0.31
N MET A 30 12.73 -6.30 -0.84
CA MET A 30 12.23 -4.94 -1.13
C MET A 30 11.21 -4.43 -0.11
N HIS A 31 10.65 -5.31 0.75
CA HIS A 31 9.54 -5.02 1.66
C HIS A 31 9.87 -5.26 3.15
N VAL A 32 11.14 -5.41 3.54
CA VAL A 32 11.49 -5.74 4.95
C VAL A 32 11.19 -4.59 5.93
N ASP A 33 11.09 -3.35 5.43
CA ASP A 33 10.66 -2.17 6.20
C ASP A 33 9.24 -1.71 5.82
N ASP A 34 8.50 -2.47 5.00
CA ASP A 34 7.18 -2.06 4.52
C ASP A 34 6.08 -2.43 5.52
N VAL A 35 5.29 -1.41 5.87
CA VAL A 35 4.05 -1.55 6.62
C VAL A 35 3.09 -2.42 5.82
N ASP A 36 2.52 -3.45 6.44
CA ASP A 36 1.44 -4.25 5.83
C ASP A 36 0.07 -3.60 6.02
N CYS A 37 -0.97 -4.13 5.37
CA CYS A 37 -2.31 -3.53 5.45
C CYS A 37 -2.85 -3.49 6.89
N VAL A 38 -2.49 -4.47 7.73
CA VAL A 38 -2.95 -4.55 9.13
C VAL A 38 -2.31 -3.44 9.95
N THR A 39 -0.99 -3.32 9.90
CA THR A 39 -0.22 -2.27 10.58
C THR A 39 -0.58 -0.88 10.03
N CYS A 40 -0.92 -0.78 8.74
CA CYS A 40 -1.45 0.42 8.12
C CYS A 40 -2.77 0.85 8.79
N GLY A 41 -3.71 -0.08 8.91
CA GLY A 41 -5.01 0.14 9.56
C GLY A 41 -4.89 0.65 10.99
N ASP A 42 -3.98 0.06 11.78
CA ASP A 42 -3.75 0.43 13.20
C ASP A 42 -3.25 1.87 13.41
N LYS A 43 -2.77 2.54 12.34
CA LYS A 43 -2.24 3.92 12.38
C LYS A 43 -2.91 4.86 11.40
N MET A 44 -3.92 4.38 10.67
CA MET A 44 -4.58 5.12 9.61
C MET A 44 -5.39 6.29 10.17
N ASP A 45 -6.03 6.08 11.31
CA ASP A 45 -6.76 7.09 12.08
C ASP A 45 -5.86 8.28 12.46
N CYS A 46 -4.68 8.00 13.03
CA CYS A 46 -3.70 8.99 13.43
C CYS A 46 -3.23 9.82 12.23
N LEU A 47 -2.95 9.17 11.09
CA LEU A 47 -2.57 9.87 9.87
C LEU A 47 -3.71 10.74 9.34
N ALA A 48 -4.94 10.22 9.35
CA ALA A 48 -6.11 10.92 8.83
C ALA A 48 -6.43 12.18 9.65
N GLU A 49 -6.34 12.11 10.98
CA GLU A 49 -6.47 13.27 11.86
C GLU A 49 -5.40 14.33 11.58
N LEU A 50 -4.14 13.92 11.45
CA LEU A 50 -3.04 14.84 11.14
C LEU A 50 -3.24 15.52 9.78
N VAL A 51 -3.68 14.78 8.76
CA VAL A 51 -3.99 15.32 7.44
C VAL A 51 -5.19 16.26 7.48
N ALA A 52 -6.26 15.90 8.18
CA ALA A 52 -7.42 16.76 8.34
C ALA A 52 -7.06 18.07 9.07
N ALA A 53 -6.11 18.03 10.01
CA ALA A 53 -5.53 19.20 10.65
C ALA A 53 -4.54 20.00 9.76
N GLY A 54 -4.31 19.59 8.51
CA GLY A 54 -3.45 20.28 7.54
C GLY A 54 -1.99 19.81 7.50
N SER A 55 -1.64 18.73 8.19
CA SER A 55 -0.28 18.17 8.15
C SER A 55 -0.01 17.45 6.83
N ASN A 56 1.25 17.48 6.39
CA ASN A 56 1.67 16.73 5.20
C ASN A 56 1.91 15.25 5.54
N PRO A 57 1.17 14.30 4.94
CA PRO A 57 1.28 12.89 5.27
C PRO A 57 2.67 12.28 5.02
N LYS A 58 3.42 12.85 4.07
CA LYS A 58 4.81 12.44 3.76
C LYS A 58 5.76 12.63 4.95
N HIS A 59 5.47 13.59 5.82
CA HIS A 59 6.32 13.92 6.97
C HIS A 59 5.72 13.44 8.28
N ALA A 60 4.39 13.32 8.36
CA ALA A 60 3.68 12.86 9.56
C ALA A 60 3.96 11.38 9.86
N LEU A 61 3.63 10.49 8.92
CA LEU A 61 3.84 9.05 9.07
C LEU A 61 4.31 8.46 7.72
N PRO A 62 5.60 8.61 7.38
CA PRO A 62 6.13 8.27 6.06
C PRO A 62 5.93 6.79 5.69
N ALA A 63 6.03 5.88 6.66
CA ALA A 63 5.86 4.45 6.42
C ALA A 63 4.42 4.09 6.00
N ILE A 64 3.42 4.67 6.69
CA ILE A 64 2.00 4.51 6.34
C ILE A 64 1.73 5.15 4.98
N TYR A 65 2.23 6.37 4.76
CA TYR A 65 2.06 7.07 3.48
C TYR A 65 2.66 6.28 2.30
N ASN A 66 3.80 5.63 2.49
CA ASN A 66 4.41 4.77 1.47
C ASN A 66 3.52 3.57 1.15
N HIS A 67 2.91 2.93 2.17
CA HIS A 67 1.97 1.83 1.96
C HIS A 67 0.74 2.30 1.16
N LEU A 68 0.15 3.46 1.50
CA LEU A 68 -0.98 4.02 0.77
C LEU A 68 -0.67 4.17 -0.73
N LYS A 69 0.54 4.63 -1.09
CA LYS A 69 0.94 4.76 -2.50
C LYS A 69 0.94 3.44 -3.29
N CYS A 70 1.04 2.30 -2.61
CA CYS A 70 1.14 0.98 -3.21
C CYS A 70 -0.14 0.14 -3.03
N CYS A 71 -1.00 0.48 -2.06
CA CYS A 71 -2.21 -0.27 -1.74
C CYS A 71 -3.47 0.57 -2.00
N ARG A 72 -4.24 0.16 -3.02
CA ARG A 72 -5.48 0.83 -3.40
C ARG A 72 -6.55 0.78 -2.30
N SER A 73 -6.75 -0.39 -1.66
CA SER A 73 -7.77 -0.55 -0.61
C SER A 73 -7.51 0.43 0.54
N CYS A 74 -6.29 0.45 1.06
CA CYS A 74 -5.93 1.35 2.16
C CYS A 74 -6.01 2.82 1.76
N THR A 75 -5.75 3.17 0.49
CA THR A 75 -5.94 4.55 0.00
C THR A 75 -7.41 4.96 0.03
N GLU A 76 -8.30 4.12 -0.51
CA GLU A 76 -9.73 4.41 -0.54
C GLU A 76 -10.31 4.55 0.88
N GLU A 77 -9.90 3.67 1.80
CA GLU A 77 -10.27 3.74 3.22
C GLU A 77 -9.75 5.02 3.90
N PHE A 78 -8.49 5.38 3.66
CA PHE A 78 -7.88 6.59 4.19
C PHE A 78 -8.57 7.86 3.68
N GLU A 79 -8.82 7.95 2.36
CA GLU A 79 -9.50 9.10 1.76
C GLU A 79 -10.93 9.26 2.29
N ALA A 80 -11.65 8.15 2.46
CA ALA A 80 -12.99 8.16 3.07
C ALA A 80 -12.94 8.68 4.51
N LEU A 81 -11.96 8.21 5.31
CA LEU A 81 -11.80 8.64 6.69
C LEU A 81 -11.48 10.15 6.78
N VAL A 82 -10.54 10.64 5.96
CA VAL A 82 -10.21 12.08 5.89
C VAL A 82 -11.44 12.91 5.48
N ALA A 83 -12.22 12.44 4.51
CA ALA A 83 -13.42 13.14 4.06
C ALA A 83 -14.46 13.28 5.19
N VAL A 84 -14.66 12.24 6.00
CA VAL A 84 -15.54 12.27 7.17
C VAL A 84 -15.04 13.28 8.20
N LEU A 85 -13.74 13.23 8.56
CA LEU A 85 -13.15 14.15 9.53
C LEU A 85 -13.25 15.62 9.08
N LEU A 86 -13.02 15.90 7.79
CA LEU A 86 -13.18 17.25 7.24
C LEU A 86 -14.64 17.72 7.25
N ALA A 87 -15.60 16.82 6.99
CA ALA A 87 -17.01 17.12 7.08
C ALA A 87 -17.43 17.43 8.52
N GLU A 88 -16.91 16.67 9.49
CA GLU A 88 -17.11 16.90 10.92
C GLU A 88 -16.59 18.27 11.35
N GLN A 89 -15.34 18.59 11.01
CA GLN A 89 -14.71 19.87 11.34
C GLN A 89 -15.42 21.07 10.69
N ALA A 90 -16.06 20.84 9.53
CA ALA A 90 -16.89 21.84 8.86
C ALA A 90 -18.32 21.93 9.43
N GLY A 91 -18.66 21.14 10.46
CA GLY A 91 -20.00 21.10 11.06
C GLY A 91 -21.08 20.40 10.21
N LYS A 92 -20.70 19.74 9.12
CA LYS A 92 -21.64 19.15 8.15
C LYS A 92 -22.23 17.82 8.61
N LEU A 93 -21.63 17.17 9.60
CA LEU A 93 -22.14 15.92 10.17
C LEU A 93 -23.25 16.14 11.22
N ASP A 94 -23.40 17.35 11.75
CA ASP A 94 -24.47 17.66 12.69
C ASP A 94 -25.86 17.73 12.01
N GLU A 95 -25.89 17.92 10.68
CA GLU A 95 -27.12 17.95 9.87
C GLU A 95 -27.70 16.55 9.59
N LEU A 96 -26.95 15.48 9.90
CA LEU A 96 -27.36 14.08 9.72
C LEU A 96 -27.93 13.43 11.00
N LYS A 97 -28.00 14.19 12.11
CA LYS A 97 -28.53 13.73 13.40
C LYS A 97 -30.06 13.84 13.48
#